data_AF-E4MSM9-F1
#
_entry.id   AF-E4MSM9-F1
#
_cell.length_a   1.000
_cell.length_b   1.000
_cell.length_c   1.000
_cell.angle_alpha   90.00
_cell.angle_beta   90.00
_cell.angle_gamma   90.00
#
_symmetry.space_group_name_H-M   'P 1'
#
loop_
_entity.id
_entity.type
_entity.pdbx_description
1 polymer ?
#
loop_
_entity_poly.entity_id
_entity_poly.type
_entity_poly.pdbx_seq_one_letter_code
_entity_poly.pdbx_strand_id
1 'polypeptide(L)'
;MKKTLLLAIGLTLIFLSCKKDNNDDTTLGGAFPKTIVEETIGSIGTVKTTETYTLSGNKITAFERKVVDNGTPTTDEVYTITYNGELITAISIKSNSQSNRNYTYNFTYNGNNLQSIVRNDNAQKISYEYANGKISKKTTESGSEINKYSYTYDKNKITIIAHSSFAGFNDYYIYSLNPDGTVASLEKATYVGAVPDQNTKGTCTYQYDNKPNIYQRDLFKYLAEIELISNYNYYGDYYRDPLIRTAAHNVVSYTKNLHNNTQADYKDLENATRTFSYQWNSNNTPKSAEYKKNNAHKATYTYTY
;
A
#
# COMPACT_ATOMS: atom_id res chain seq x y z
N MET A 1 -39.95 29.87 -37.50
CA MET A 1 -38.46 29.78 -37.61
C MET A 1 -37.91 29.92 -36.20
N LYS A 2 -37.59 28.82 -35.51
CA LYS A 2 -36.25 28.26 -35.24
C LYS A 2 -35.21 29.26 -34.68
N LYS A 3 -34.85 29.01 -33.40
CA LYS A 3 -33.57 29.24 -32.69
C LYS A 3 -33.22 30.72 -32.40
N THR A 4 -32.62 31.11 -31.28
CA THR A 4 -31.68 30.40 -30.40
C THR A 4 -31.70 31.10 -29.02
N LEU A 5 -31.97 30.38 -27.94
CA LEU A 5 -31.72 30.87 -26.58
C LEU A 5 -30.25 30.55 -26.27
N LEU A 6 -29.39 31.58 -26.16
CA LEU A 6 -28.06 31.42 -25.59
C LEU A 6 -28.22 31.09 -24.11
N LEU A 7 -28.10 29.82 -23.75
CA LEU A 7 -27.70 29.46 -22.40
C LEU A 7 -26.24 29.88 -22.26
N ALA A 8 -26.01 30.98 -21.55
CA ALA A 8 -24.72 31.23 -20.93
C ALA A 8 -24.50 30.13 -19.88
N ILE A 9 -23.87 29.03 -20.31
CA ILE A 9 -23.27 28.07 -19.40
C ILE A 9 -22.10 28.84 -18.79
N GLY A 10 -22.37 29.48 -17.66
CA GLY A 10 -21.34 29.97 -16.78
C GLY A 10 -20.47 28.78 -16.44
N LEU A 11 -19.29 28.72 -17.06
CA LEU A 11 -18.19 27.91 -16.59
C LEU A 11 -17.96 28.32 -15.14
N THR A 12 -18.53 27.56 -14.22
CA THR A 12 -17.90 27.39 -12.92
C THR A 12 -16.55 26.77 -13.22
N LEU A 13 -15.54 27.65 -13.29
CA LEU A 13 -14.16 27.32 -13.02
C LEU A 13 -14.17 26.50 -11.73
N ILE A 14 -14.21 25.19 -11.88
CA ILE A 14 -13.78 24.29 -10.83
C ILE A 14 -12.30 24.61 -10.73
N PHE A 15 -11.98 25.54 -9.83
CA PHE A 15 -10.68 25.57 -9.20
C PHE A 15 -10.51 24.14 -8.65
N LEU A 16 -9.81 23.30 -9.43
CA LEU A 16 -9.04 22.22 -8.88
C LEU A 16 -8.04 22.92 -7.96
N SER A 17 -8.49 23.27 -6.76
CA SER A 17 -7.59 23.51 -5.66
C SER A 17 -6.73 22.27 -5.67
N CYS A 18 -5.43 22.42 -5.95
CA CYS A 18 -4.44 21.43 -5.58
C CYS A 18 -4.76 21.10 -4.14
N LYS A 19 -5.43 19.97 -3.92
CA LYS A 19 -5.58 19.43 -2.57
C LYS A 19 -4.14 19.12 -2.24
N LYS A 20 -3.56 20.01 -1.43
CA LYS A 20 -2.30 19.76 -0.75
C LYS A 20 -2.46 18.33 -0.22
N ASP A 21 -1.49 17.47 -0.50
CA ASP A 21 -1.31 16.24 0.27
C ASP A 21 -1.09 16.72 1.71
N ASN A 22 -2.18 17.01 2.39
CA ASN A 22 -2.18 17.28 3.79
C ASN A 22 -1.93 15.91 4.37
N ASN A 23 -0.76 15.73 4.97
CA ASN A 23 -0.41 14.68 5.91
C ASN A 23 -1.31 14.72 7.17
N ASP A 24 -2.53 15.25 7.05
CA ASP A 24 -3.55 15.12 8.06
C ASP A 24 -3.90 13.63 8.06
N ASP A 25 -3.30 12.89 8.99
CA ASP A 25 -3.83 11.63 9.49
C ASP A 25 -5.36 11.79 9.52
N THR A 26 -6.05 11.18 8.56
CA THR A 26 -7.50 11.34 8.41
C THR A 26 -8.16 10.87 9.70
N THR A 27 -8.43 11.83 10.58
CA THR A 27 -9.01 11.62 11.90
C THR A 27 -10.51 11.57 11.72
N LEU A 28 -11.00 10.39 11.33
CA LEU A 28 -12.41 10.07 11.43
C LEU A 28 -12.64 9.24 12.70
N GLY A 29 -12.75 9.93 13.84
CA GLY A 29 -13.63 9.59 14.96
C GLY A 29 -13.58 8.18 15.59
N GLY A 30 -12.56 7.37 15.34
CA GLY A 30 -12.42 6.01 15.89
C GLY A 30 -11.03 5.77 16.45
N ALA A 31 -10.93 5.08 17.59
CA ALA A 31 -9.65 4.62 18.11
C ALA A 31 -9.01 3.65 17.10
N PHE A 32 -7.71 3.78 16.83
CA PHE A 32 -6.96 2.74 16.12
C PHE A 32 -6.91 1.48 17.01
N PRO A 33 -7.07 0.25 16.46
CA PRO A 33 -7.02 -0.95 17.28
C PRO A 33 -5.67 -1.09 17.98
N LYS A 34 -5.68 -1.37 19.28
CA LYS A 34 -4.48 -1.71 20.05
C LYS A 34 -3.90 -3.05 19.62
N THR A 35 -4.74 -3.97 19.16
CA THR A 35 -4.29 -5.29 18.73
C THR A 35 -5.03 -5.72 17.48
N ILE A 36 -4.28 -6.28 16.53
CA ILE A 36 -4.81 -6.95 15.35
C ILE A 36 -4.29 -8.39 15.37
N VAL A 37 -5.21 -9.33 15.26
CA VAL A 37 -4.89 -10.76 15.15
C VAL A 37 -5.33 -11.24 13.79
N GLU A 38 -4.40 -11.82 13.04
CA GLU A 38 -4.67 -12.54 11.81
C GLU A 38 -4.44 -14.03 12.02
N GLU A 39 -5.41 -14.83 11.59
CA GLU A 39 -5.33 -16.28 11.58
C GLU A 39 -5.51 -16.77 10.14
N THR A 40 -4.44 -17.32 9.58
CA THR A 40 -4.38 -17.78 8.19
C THR A 40 -4.34 -19.30 8.15
N ILE A 41 -5.08 -19.90 7.23
CA ILE A 41 -5.01 -21.34 6.96
C ILE A 41 -3.78 -21.63 6.10
N GLY A 42 -2.76 -22.22 6.71
CA GLY A 42 -1.59 -22.79 6.03
C GLY A 42 -1.84 -24.21 5.53
N SER A 43 -0.87 -24.78 4.83
CA SER A 43 -0.93 -26.15 4.31
C SER A 43 -0.89 -27.25 5.38
N ILE A 44 -0.37 -26.94 6.58
CA ILE A 44 -0.13 -27.90 7.67
C ILE A 44 -0.92 -27.52 8.96
N GLY A 45 -1.52 -26.34 9.01
CA GLY A 45 -2.23 -25.84 10.19
C GLY A 45 -2.50 -24.34 10.12
N THR A 46 -2.78 -23.73 11.27
CA THR A 46 -3.07 -22.28 11.36
C THR A 46 -1.80 -21.51 11.69
N VAL A 47 -1.55 -20.43 10.94
CA VAL A 47 -0.56 -19.42 11.26
C VAL A 47 -1.27 -18.24 11.91
N LYS A 48 -0.85 -17.88 13.13
CA LYS A 48 -1.39 -16.74 13.88
C LYS A 48 -0.37 -15.61 13.93
N THR A 49 -0.73 -14.47 13.36
CA THR A 49 0.04 -13.23 13.49
C THR A 49 -0.69 -12.29 14.45
N THR A 50 0.02 -11.77 15.44
CA THR A 50 -0.50 -10.77 16.39
C THR A 50 0.35 -9.52 16.30
N GLU A 51 -0.28 -8.39 16.00
CA GLU A 51 0.33 -7.07 16.00
C GLU A 51 -0.25 -6.27 17.18
N THR A 52 0.61 -5.78 18.07
CA THR A 52 0.22 -4.97 19.23
C THR A 52 0.81 -3.58 19.13
N TYR A 53 -0.05 -2.56 19.15
CA TYR A 53 0.30 -1.18 18.81
C TYR A 53 0.36 -0.30 20.05
N THR A 54 1.39 0.54 20.11
CA THR A 54 1.53 1.61 21.09
C THR A 54 1.24 2.95 20.41
N LEU A 55 0.36 3.74 21.03
CA LEU A 55 -0.03 5.04 20.53
C LEU A 55 0.40 6.17 21.47
N SER A 56 0.82 7.29 20.89
CA SER A 56 0.98 8.57 21.57
C SER A 56 0.06 9.59 20.91
N GLY A 57 -1.00 9.98 21.63
CA GLY A 57 -2.14 10.69 21.02
C GLY A 57 -2.74 9.82 19.92
N ASN A 58 -2.83 10.38 18.71
CA ASN A 58 -3.30 9.60 17.57
C ASN A 58 -2.20 8.76 16.93
N LYS A 59 -0.90 9.02 17.13
CA LYS A 59 0.19 8.41 16.33
C LYS A 59 0.61 7.04 16.84
N ILE A 60 0.86 6.09 15.94
CA ILE A 60 1.54 4.83 16.28
C ILE A 60 3.03 5.13 16.45
N THR A 61 3.56 4.93 17.65
CA THR A 61 4.98 5.16 17.98
C THR A 61 5.79 3.87 18.06
N ALA A 62 5.11 2.75 18.30
CA ALA A 62 5.72 1.43 18.22
C ALA A 62 4.66 0.36 17.95
N PHE A 63 5.09 -0.79 17.43
CA PHE A 63 4.29 -2.00 17.50
C PHE A 63 5.17 -3.25 17.56
N GLU A 64 4.67 -4.28 18.22
CA GLU A 64 5.27 -5.61 18.26
C GLU A 64 4.49 -6.53 17.32
N ARG A 65 5.21 -7.34 16.56
CA ARG A 65 4.66 -8.35 15.69
C ARG A 65 5.17 -9.71 16.09
N LYS A 66 4.24 -10.59 16.46
CA LYS A 66 4.50 -11.98 16.82
C LYS A 66 3.82 -12.93 15.85
N VAL A 67 4.59 -13.87 15.30
CA VAL A 67 4.09 -14.94 14.44
C VAL A 67 4.24 -16.27 15.15
N VAL A 68 3.15 -17.03 15.20
CA VAL A 68 3.09 -18.38 15.76
C VAL A 68 2.55 -19.30 14.67
N ASP A 69 3.36 -20.27 14.24
CA ASP A 69 2.99 -21.28 13.25
C ASP A 69 2.71 -22.60 13.97
N ASN A 70 1.46 -23.05 13.94
CA ASN A 70 1.01 -24.27 14.59
C ASN A 70 1.47 -24.40 16.07
N GLY A 71 1.34 -23.31 16.84
CA GLY A 71 1.76 -23.24 18.25
C GLY A 71 3.25 -22.96 18.47
N THR A 72 4.08 -22.96 17.44
CA THR A 72 5.51 -22.66 17.52
C THR A 72 5.78 -21.19 17.20
N PRO A 73 6.38 -20.39 18.10
CA PRO A 73 6.80 -19.03 17.78
C PRO A 73 7.89 -19.05 16.69
N THR A 74 7.67 -18.31 15.59
CA THR A 74 8.59 -18.29 14.44
C THR A 74 9.22 -16.92 14.20
N THR A 75 8.57 -15.84 14.61
CA THR A 75 9.12 -14.49 14.47
C THR A 75 8.57 -13.58 15.55
N ASP A 76 9.47 -12.76 16.09
CA ASP A 76 9.16 -11.65 16.98
C ASP A 76 9.96 -10.43 16.51
N GLU A 77 9.23 -9.40 16.07
CA GLU A 77 9.75 -8.14 15.52
C GLU A 77 9.14 -6.96 16.26
N VAL A 78 9.99 -6.03 16.71
CA VAL A 78 9.59 -4.77 17.32
C VAL A 78 9.90 -3.64 16.36
N TYR A 79 8.88 -2.83 16.08
CA TYR A 79 8.97 -1.65 15.24
C TYR A 79 8.87 -0.41 16.12
N THR A 80 9.78 0.54 15.92
CA THR A 80 9.77 1.85 16.59
C THR A 80 9.73 2.94 15.53
N ILE A 81 8.81 3.89 15.67
CA ILE A 81 8.57 4.96 14.72
C ILE A 81 8.92 6.29 15.38
N THR A 82 9.86 7.01 14.78
CA THR A 82 10.29 8.34 15.22
C THR A 82 9.67 9.41 14.33
N TYR A 83 9.18 10.48 14.95
CA TYR A 83 8.53 11.60 14.26
C TYR A 83 9.26 12.92 14.56
N ASN A 84 9.18 13.86 13.61
CA ASN A 84 9.41 15.28 13.83
C ASN A 84 8.15 16.05 13.39
N GLY A 85 7.36 16.51 14.37
CA GLY A 85 5.99 16.97 14.09
C GLY A 85 5.15 15.82 13.54
N GLU A 86 4.54 15.99 12.37
CA GLU A 86 3.74 14.98 11.68
C GLU A 86 4.58 14.05 10.77
N LEU A 87 5.85 14.38 10.50
CA LEU A 87 6.67 13.62 9.56
C LEU A 87 7.39 12.47 10.26
N ILE A 88 7.31 11.26 9.69
CA ILE A 88 8.11 10.11 10.11
C ILE A 88 9.55 10.35 9.67
N THR A 89 10.49 10.38 10.61
CA THR A 89 11.92 10.58 10.35
C THR A 89 12.72 9.28 10.40
N ALA A 90 12.25 8.29 11.16
CA ALA A 90 12.86 6.97 11.19
C ALA A 90 11.86 5.86 11.52
N ILE A 91 12.10 4.67 10.97
CA ILE A 91 11.48 3.42 11.40
C ILE A 91 12.60 2.42 11.71
N SER A 92 12.69 2.00 12.97
CA SER A 92 13.60 0.94 13.39
C SER A 92 12.84 -0.37 13.50
N ILE A 93 13.42 -1.44 12.95
CA ILE A 93 12.92 -2.80 13.02
C ILE A 93 13.96 -3.60 13.78
N LYS A 94 13.56 -4.24 14.88
CA LYS A 94 14.41 -5.11 15.68
C LYS A 94 13.79 -6.50 15.71
N SER A 95 14.52 -7.52 15.27
CA SER A 95 14.06 -8.89 15.43
C SER A 95 14.64 -9.47 16.71
N ASN A 96 13.77 -9.93 17.60
CA ASN A 96 14.16 -10.64 18.82
C ASN A 96 14.59 -12.08 18.53
N SER A 97 14.17 -12.63 17.38
CA SER A 97 14.52 -13.99 16.95
C SER A 97 15.78 -14.05 16.07
N GLN A 98 16.16 -12.94 15.40
CA GLN A 98 17.27 -12.89 14.46
C GLN A 98 18.01 -11.54 14.53
N SER A 99 19.10 -11.48 15.31
CA SER A 99 19.83 -10.24 15.58
C SER A 99 20.39 -9.53 14.32
N ASN A 100 20.62 -10.26 13.22
CA ASN A 100 21.07 -9.73 11.94
C ASN A 100 19.97 -8.99 11.14
N ARG A 101 18.74 -8.90 11.66
CA ARG A 101 17.62 -8.16 11.05
C ARG A 101 17.29 -6.84 11.76
N ASN A 102 18.26 -6.29 12.48
CA ASN A 102 18.11 -5.00 13.13
C ASN A 102 18.45 -3.87 12.16
N TYR A 103 17.43 -3.22 11.63
CA TYR A 103 17.58 -2.16 10.63
C TYR A 103 16.92 -0.88 11.10
N THR A 104 17.45 0.25 10.65
CA THR A 104 16.76 1.55 10.76
C THR A 104 16.68 2.19 9.40
N TYR A 105 15.47 2.56 9.00
CA TYR A 105 15.20 3.28 7.77
C TYR A 105 15.01 4.74 8.11
N ASN A 106 15.86 5.60 7.55
CA ASN A 106 15.84 7.04 7.75
C ASN A 106 15.11 7.72 6.59
N PHE A 107 14.30 8.71 6.92
CA PHE A 107 13.45 9.42 5.98
C PHE A 107 13.95 10.86 5.82
N THR A 108 14.19 11.25 4.57
CA THR A 108 14.67 12.60 4.22
C THR A 108 13.60 13.34 3.46
N TYR A 109 13.32 14.58 3.85
CA TYR A 109 12.30 15.43 3.23
C TYR A 109 12.90 16.72 2.69
N ASN A 110 12.22 17.29 1.70
CA ASN A 110 12.39 18.68 1.30
C ASN A 110 11.04 19.38 1.52
N GLY A 111 10.95 20.20 2.57
CA GLY A 111 9.66 20.63 3.10
C GLY A 111 8.85 19.42 3.58
N ASN A 112 7.63 19.26 3.05
CA ASN A 112 6.75 18.12 3.38
C ASN A 112 6.86 16.96 2.37
N ASN A 113 7.67 17.11 1.31
CA ASN A 113 7.79 16.09 0.26
C ASN A 113 8.91 15.11 0.62
N LEU A 114 8.56 13.83 0.82
CA LEU A 114 9.53 12.76 1.07
C LEU A 114 10.46 12.60 -0.13
N GLN A 115 11.76 12.81 0.06
CA GLN A 115 12.78 12.66 -0.99
C GLN A 115 13.37 11.25 -1.00
N SER A 116 13.60 10.65 0.17
CA SER A 116 14.20 9.32 0.24
C SER A 116 13.91 8.55 1.52
N ILE A 117 13.99 7.23 1.42
CA ILE A 117 14.04 6.29 2.55
C ILE A 117 15.34 5.51 2.40
N VAL A 118 16.21 5.50 3.42
CA VAL A 118 17.52 4.86 3.35
C VAL A 118 17.77 4.01 4.58
N ARG A 119 18.08 2.72 4.38
CA ARG A 119 18.50 1.83 5.45
C ARG A 119 19.87 2.24 5.98
N ASN A 120 20.08 2.16 7.29
CA ASN A 120 21.26 2.67 7.98
C ASN A 120 22.61 2.09 7.51
N ASP A 121 22.62 0.93 6.87
CA ASP A 121 23.80 0.31 6.25
C ASP A 121 23.96 0.64 4.75
N ASN A 122 23.09 1.49 4.20
CA ASN A 122 22.99 1.86 2.78
C ASN A 122 22.71 0.70 1.82
N ALA A 123 22.36 -0.49 2.31
CA ALA A 123 22.10 -1.63 1.44
C ALA A 123 20.74 -1.53 0.72
N GLN A 124 19.84 -0.67 1.21
CA GLN A 124 18.51 -0.43 0.66
C GLN A 124 18.17 1.05 0.65
N LYS A 125 17.72 1.55 -0.51
CA LYS A 125 17.36 2.95 -0.71
C LYS A 125 16.17 3.12 -1.65
N ILE A 126 15.32 4.08 -1.34
CA ILE A 126 14.22 4.56 -2.18
C ILE A 126 14.40 6.06 -2.35
N SER A 127 14.29 6.55 -3.57
CA SER A 127 14.35 7.97 -3.90
C SER A 127 13.15 8.37 -4.74
N TYR A 128 12.63 9.58 -4.50
CA TYR A 128 11.45 10.10 -5.18
C TYR A 128 11.77 11.45 -5.85
N GLU A 129 11.30 11.61 -7.08
CA GLU A 129 11.26 12.89 -7.78
C GLU A 129 9.81 13.33 -7.92
N TYR A 130 9.58 14.64 -7.91
CA TYR A 130 8.23 15.21 -7.99
C TYR A 130 8.09 16.12 -9.22
N ALA A 131 6.91 16.11 -9.81
CA ALA A 131 6.47 17.10 -10.79
C ALA A 131 5.03 17.50 -10.47
N ASN A 132 4.73 18.80 -10.51
CA ASN A 132 3.39 19.33 -10.21
C ASN A 132 2.81 18.84 -8.87
N GLY A 133 3.68 18.72 -7.84
CA GLY A 133 3.29 18.27 -6.50
C GLY A 133 3.00 16.78 -6.36
N LYS A 134 3.21 15.96 -7.39
CA LYS A 134 3.05 14.49 -7.35
C LYS A 134 4.37 13.80 -7.65
N ILE A 135 4.52 12.56 -7.18
CA ILE A 135 5.70 11.75 -7.49
C ILE A 135 5.73 11.47 -8.99
N SER A 136 6.73 11.97 -9.70
CA SER A 136 6.92 11.72 -11.14
C SER A 136 7.83 10.54 -11.40
N LYS A 137 8.81 10.31 -10.52
CA LYS A 137 9.69 9.15 -10.58
C LYS A 137 9.96 8.57 -9.20
N LYS A 138 10.18 7.26 -9.17
CA LYS A 138 10.72 6.54 -8.03
C LYS A 138 11.91 5.71 -8.48
N THR A 139 12.99 5.73 -7.72
CA THR A 139 14.12 4.82 -7.91
C THR A 139 14.31 4.02 -6.65
N THR A 140 14.58 2.74 -6.81
CA THR A 140 14.81 1.82 -5.71
C THR A 140 16.07 1.03 -5.91
N GLU A 141 16.79 0.81 -4.83
CA GLU A 141 18.11 0.20 -4.81
C GLU A 141 18.11 -0.85 -3.69
N SER A 142 18.44 -2.10 -4.01
CA SER A 142 18.62 -3.18 -3.04
C SER A 142 19.83 -4.03 -3.43
N GLY A 143 20.96 -3.83 -2.76
CA GLY A 143 22.24 -4.38 -3.21
C GLY A 143 22.62 -3.84 -4.59
N SER A 144 22.78 -4.72 -5.58
CA SER A 144 23.10 -4.35 -6.96
C SER A 144 21.87 -4.13 -7.85
N GLU A 145 20.67 -4.41 -7.35
CA GLU A 145 19.42 -4.26 -8.11
C GLU A 145 18.94 -2.82 -8.05
N ILE A 146 18.71 -2.20 -9.22
CA ILE A 146 18.18 -0.84 -9.34
C ILE A 146 16.92 -0.88 -10.20
N ASN A 147 15.79 -0.50 -9.62
CA ASN A 147 14.52 -0.39 -10.35
C ASN A 147 14.07 1.07 -10.41
N LYS A 148 13.51 1.46 -11.56
CA LYS A 148 13.07 2.83 -11.85
C LYS A 148 11.61 2.80 -12.26
N TYR A 149 10.84 3.73 -11.74
CA TYR A 149 9.41 3.86 -11.99
C TYR A 149 9.13 5.28 -12.45
N SER A 150 8.34 5.41 -13.50
CA SER A 150 7.85 6.71 -13.98
C SER A 150 6.34 6.74 -13.89
N TYR A 151 5.79 7.83 -13.34
CA TYR A 151 4.37 8.00 -13.07
C TYR A 151 3.82 9.13 -13.93
N THR A 152 2.68 8.87 -14.57
CA THR A 152 1.89 9.88 -15.29
C THR A 152 0.48 9.89 -14.73
N TYR A 153 -0.07 11.08 -14.52
CA TYR A 153 -1.38 11.28 -13.92
C TYR A 153 -2.31 12.01 -14.87
N ASP A 154 -3.42 11.36 -15.21
CA ASP A 154 -4.56 11.94 -15.90
C ASP A 154 -5.77 12.01 -14.95
N LYS A 155 -6.85 12.67 -15.38
CA LYS A 155 -8.03 12.98 -14.54
C LYS A 155 -8.55 11.78 -13.74
N ASN A 156 -8.64 10.60 -14.35
CA ASN A 156 -9.12 9.36 -13.72
C ASN A 156 -8.19 8.17 -14.01
N LYS A 157 -6.92 8.45 -14.29
CA LYS A 157 -5.99 7.41 -14.72
C LYS A 157 -4.59 7.68 -14.19
N ILE A 158 -3.94 6.64 -13.69
CA ILE A 158 -2.52 6.67 -13.34
C ILE A 158 -1.83 5.65 -14.23
N THR A 159 -0.73 6.06 -14.83
CA THR A 159 0.12 5.18 -15.62
C THR A 159 1.47 5.06 -14.96
N ILE A 160 1.93 3.83 -14.75
CA ILE A 160 3.26 3.55 -14.20
C ILE A 160 4.03 2.72 -15.23
N ILE A 161 5.24 3.15 -15.50
CA ILE A 161 6.21 2.38 -16.28
C ILE A 161 7.32 1.98 -15.31
N ALA A 162 7.48 0.67 -15.10
CA ALA A 162 8.53 0.09 -14.30
C ALA A 162 9.64 -0.45 -15.21
N HIS A 163 10.89 -0.12 -14.86
CA HIS A 163 12.09 -0.56 -15.54
C HIS A 163 13.07 -1.15 -14.53
N SER A 164 13.52 -2.37 -14.76
CA SER A 164 14.59 -2.98 -13.97
C SER A 164 15.95 -2.85 -14.65
N SER A 165 17.02 -2.82 -13.84
CA SER A 165 18.40 -3.00 -14.31
C SER A 165 18.66 -4.41 -14.89
N PHE A 166 17.76 -5.37 -14.65
CA PHE A 166 17.84 -6.73 -15.21
C PHE A 166 17.03 -6.86 -16.50
N ALA A 167 17.60 -7.54 -17.50
CA ALA A 167 16.95 -7.75 -18.80
C ALA A 167 15.63 -8.52 -18.64
N GLY A 168 14.57 -8.05 -19.31
CA GLY A 168 13.27 -8.73 -19.39
C GLY A 168 12.20 -8.27 -18.39
N PHE A 169 12.48 -7.28 -17.53
CA PHE A 169 11.54 -6.81 -16.49
C PHE A 169 11.17 -5.34 -16.69
N ASN A 170 10.52 -5.06 -17.82
CA ASN A 170 9.87 -3.78 -18.04
C ASN A 170 8.37 -4.04 -18.00
N ASP A 171 7.66 -3.47 -17.04
CA ASP A 171 6.22 -3.66 -16.90
C ASP A 171 5.49 -2.32 -17.01
N TYR A 172 4.30 -2.38 -17.57
CA TYR A 172 3.37 -1.28 -17.73
C TYR A 172 2.14 -1.51 -16.87
N TYR A 173 1.74 -0.47 -16.15
CA TYR A 173 0.55 -0.49 -15.31
C TYR A 173 -0.36 0.68 -15.64
N ILE A 174 -1.66 0.41 -15.84
CA ILE A 174 -2.71 1.42 -15.86
C ILE A 174 -3.63 1.18 -14.68
N TYR A 175 -3.81 2.21 -13.86
CA TYR A 175 -4.91 2.29 -12.93
C TYR A 175 -5.99 3.19 -13.51
N SER A 176 -7.21 2.68 -13.53
CA SER A 176 -8.39 3.52 -13.72
C SER A 176 -8.95 3.85 -12.35
N LEU A 177 -9.31 5.11 -12.14
CA LEU A 177 -9.82 5.59 -10.87
C LEU A 177 -11.33 5.84 -10.95
N ASN A 178 -12.02 5.52 -9.86
CA ASN A 178 -13.36 5.99 -9.59
C ASN A 178 -13.37 7.52 -9.39
N PRO A 179 -14.54 8.18 -9.47
CA PRO A 179 -14.64 9.63 -9.26
C PRO A 179 -14.15 10.13 -7.89
N ASP A 180 -14.18 9.27 -6.87
CA ASP A 180 -13.67 9.54 -5.52
C ASP A 180 -12.15 9.34 -5.40
N GLY A 181 -11.48 8.92 -6.48
CA GLY A 181 -10.05 8.67 -6.57
C GLY A 181 -9.65 7.22 -6.27
N THR A 182 -10.54 6.37 -5.73
CA THR A 182 -10.25 4.95 -5.46
C THR A 182 -9.93 4.19 -6.76
N VAL A 183 -9.13 3.13 -6.70
CA VAL A 183 -8.77 2.39 -7.94
C VAL A 183 -9.93 1.49 -8.39
N ALA A 184 -10.58 1.85 -9.48
CA ALA A 184 -11.62 1.02 -10.09
C ALA A 184 -11.05 -0.27 -10.71
N SER A 185 -9.90 -0.14 -11.39
CA SER A 185 -9.27 -1.26 -12.07
C SER A 185 -7.77 -1.05 -12.26
N LEU A 186 -7.09 -2.17 -12.47
CA LEU A 186 -5.70 -2.27 -12.84
C LEU A 186 -5.59 -3.05 -14.15
N GLU A 187 -4.73 -2.58 -15.04
CA GLU A 187 -4.22 -3.33 -16.17
C GLU A 187 -2.70 -3.43 -16.07
N LYS A 188 -2.17 -4.64 -16.29
CA LYS A 188 -0.72 -4.93 -16.37
C LYS A 188 -0.40 -5.49 -17.75
N ALA A 189 0.72 -5.07 -18.34
CA ALA A 189 1.32 -5.75 -19.49
C ALA A 189 2.85 -5.64 -19.41
N THR A 190 3.57 -6.61 -19.95
CA THR A 190 5.03 -6.57 -20.08
C THR A 190 5.42 -5.75 -21.30
N TYR A 191 6.50 -4.98 -21.21
CA TYR A 191 7.10 -4.27 -22.34
C TYR A 191 8.06 -5.19 -23.11
N VAL A 192 7.91 -5.21 -24.44
CA VAL A 192 8.89 -5.78 -25.35
C VAL A 192 9.46 -4.63 -26.20
N GLY A 193 10.73 -4.31 -25.97
CA GLY A 193 11.34 -3.09 -26.53
C GLY A 193 10.72 -1.84 -25.92
N ALA A 194 10.11 -0.98 -26.76
CA ALA A 194 9.54 0.31 -26.35
C ALA A 194 7.99 0.32 -26.29
N VAL A 195 7.34 -0.83 -26.49
CA VAL A 195 5.86 -0.94 -26.51
C VAL A 195 5.34 -2.04 -25.58
N PRO A 196 4.16 -1.86 -24.95
CA PRO A 196 3.53 -2.93 -24.18
C PRO A 196 3.08 -4.09 -25.08
N ASP A 197 3.47 -5.32 -24.73
CA ASP A 197 3.02 -6.55 -25.37
C ASP A 197 1.61 -6.90 -24.91
N GLN A 198 0.64 -6.68 -25.79
CA GLN A 198 -0.78 -6.94 -25.52
C GLN A 198 -1.07 -8.41 -25.24
N ASN A 199 -0.23 -9.35 -25.66
CA ASN A 199 -0.43 -10.78 -25.39
C ASN A 199 -0.20 -11.14 -23.91
N THR A 200 0.48 -10.27 -23.16
CA THR A 200 0.75 -10.43 -21.72
C THR A 200 -0.23 -9.68 -20.83
N LYS A 201 -1.26 -9.08 -21.44
CA LYS A 201 -2.20 -8.20 -20.74
C LYS A 201 -3.03 -8.97 -19.72
N GLY A 202 -2.98 -8.50 -18.47
CA GLY A 202 -3.87 -8.92 -17.38
C GLY A 202 -4.65 -7.75 -16.82
N THR A 203 -5.87 -7.99 -16.33
CA THR A 203 -6.70 -6.96 -15.71
C THR A 203 -7.26 -7.41 -14.37
N CYS A 204 -7.34 -6.49 -13.42
CA CYS A 204 -8.03 -6.66 -12.14
C CYS A 204 -9.06 -5.53 -11.97
N THR A 205 -10.19 -5.83 -11.36
CA THR A 205 -11.21 -4.83 -11.00
C THR A 205 -11.44 -4.89 -9.50
N TYR A 206 -11.70 -3.73 -8.90
CA TYR A 206 -11.88 -3.61 -7.47
C TYR A 206 -13.28 -3.07 -7.19
N GLN A 207 -13.91 -3.61 -6.15
CA GLN A 207 -15.19 -3.15 -5.65
C GLN A 207 -15.04 -2.81 -4.18
N TYR A 208 -15.58 -1.67 -3.79
CA TYR A 208 -15.46 -1.11 -2.46
C TYR A 208 -16.80 -1.16 -1.74
N ASP A 209 -16.77 -1.40 -0.43
CA ASP A 209 -17.93 -1.12 0.42
C ASP A 209 -18.11 0.39 0.57
N ASN A 210 -19.34 0.85 0.80
CA ASN A 210 -19.64 2.28 0.95
C ASN A 210 -19.29 2.80 2.35
N LYS A 211 -18.14 2.38 2.91
CA LYS A 211 -17.68 2.71 4.25
C LYS A 211 -16.34 3.45 4.15
N PRO A 212 -16.16 4.57 4.86
CA PRO A 212 -14.90 5.31 4.82
C PRO A 212 -13.76 4.45 5.42
N ASN A 213 -12.57 4.58 4.84
CA ASN A 213 -11.36 4.05 5.45
C ASN A 213 -11.01 4.92 6.66
N ILE A 214 -11.05 4.34 7.86
CA ILE A 214 -10.73 5.07 9.09
C ILE A 214 -9.27 4.95 9.52
N TYR A 215 -8.42 4.27 8.73
CA TYR A 215 -7.06 3.89 9.14
C TYR A 215 -5.97 4.18 8.11
N GLN A 216 -6.20 5.11 7.17
CA GLN A 216 -5.15 5.53 6.27
C GLN A 216 -4.09 6.33 7.04
N ARG A 217 -2.86 5.79 7.09
CA ARG A 217 -1.71 6.44 7.71
C ARG A 217 -0.46 6.26 6.84
N ASP A 218 0.31 7.33 6.71
CA ASP A 218 1.58 7.32 5.97
C ASP A 218 2.55 6.26 6.51
N LEU A 219 2.49 5.94 7.80
CA LEU A 219 3.27 4.87 8.39
C LEU A 219 3.13 3.55 7.61
N PHE A 220 1.91 3.12 7.35
CA PHE A 220 1.65 1.85 6.69
C PHE A 220 2.03 1.85 5.22
N LYS A 221 1.88 3.01 4.56
CA LYS A 221 2.42 3.23 3.22
C LYS A 221 3.93 3.01 3.19
N TYR A 222 4.66 3.60 4.14
CA TYR A 222 6.12 3.50 4.17
C TYR A 222 6.64 2.15 4.64
N LEU A 223 5.95 1.48 5.57
CA LEU A 223 6.27 0.09 5.94
C LEU A 223 6.13 -0.83 4.73
N ALA A 224 5.12 -0.63 3.88
CA ALA A 224 4.97 -1.39 2.64
C ALA A 224 6.09 -1.09 1.62
N GLU A 225 6.47 0.19 1.42
CA GLU A 225 7.64 0.55 0.59
C GLU A 225 8.91 -0.17 1.07
N ILE A 226 9.15 -0.17 2.39
CA ILE A 226 10.30 -0.83 3.02
C ILE A 226 10.26 -2.35 2.86
N GLU A 227 9.10 -3.00 2.99
CA GLU A 227 8.98 -4.46 2.84
C GLU A 227 9.20 -4.90 1.38
N LEU A 228 8.70 -4.12 0.43
CA LEU A 228 8.74 -4.46 -0.98
C LEU A 228 10.08 -4.14 -1.64
N ILE A 229 11.04 -3.58 -0.91
CA ILE A 229 12.32 -3.16 -1.48
C ILE A 229 13.21 -4.28 -2.02
N SER A 230 12.99 -5.52 -1.60
CA SER A 230 13.73 -6.68 -2.14
C SER A 230 12.87 -7.51 -3.09
N ASN A 231 11.70 -7.00 -3.46
CA ASN A 231 10.58 -7.77 -3.98
C ASN A 231 9.84 -6.95 -5.06
N TYR A 232 10.60 -6.42 -6.02
CA TYR A 232 10.12 -5.32 -6.86
C TYR A 232 9.20 -5.70 -8.03
N ASN A 233 9.12 -6.99 -8.36
CA ASN A 233 8.21 -7.58 -9.35
C ASN A 233 6.72 -7.32 -9.02
N TYR A 234 6.45 -6.84 -7.80
CA TYR A 234 5.13 -6.71 -7.20
C TYR A 234 4.52 -5.29 -7.26
N TYR A 235 5.30 -4.28 -7.65
CA TYR A 235 4.75 -2.94 -7.88
C TYR A 235 3.89 -2.98 -9.13
N GLY A 236 2.64 -2.49 -9.04
CA GLY A 236 1.66 -2.73 -10.09
C GLY A 236 0.32 -3.26 -9.62
N ASP A 237 0.24 -3.87 -8.45
CA ASP A 237 -1.04 -4.20 -7.81
C ASP A 237 -1.49 -3.03 -6.93
N TYR A 238 -2.76 -2.60 -7.03
CA TYR A 238 -3.34 -1.57 -6.16
C TYR A 238 -3.11 -1.83 -4.67
N TYR A 239 -3.13 -3.10 -4.26
CA TYR A 239 -2.88 -3.47 -2.88
C TYR A 239 -1.40 -3.39 -2.48
N ARG A 240 -0.48 -3.39 -3.45
CA ARG A 240 0.96 -3.52 -3.21
C ARG A 240 1.74 -2.26 -3.46
N ASP A 241 1.37 -1.46 -4.45
CA ASP A 241 1.99 -0.16 -4.62
C ASP A 241 1.36 0.83 -3.61
N PRO A 242 2.14 1.26 -2.61
CA PRO A 242 1.59 2.05 -1.53
C PRO A 242 1.44 3.53 -1.92
N LEU A 243 1.98 3.96 -3.08
CA LEU A 243 1.83 5.32 -3.61
C LEU A 243 0.49 5.55 -4.32
N ILE A 244 -0.16 4.48 -4.77
CA ILE A 244 -1.45 4.53 -5.47
C ILE A 244 -2.63 4.17 -4.56
N ARG A 245 -2.40 3.89 -3.27
CA ARG A 245 -3.46 3.59 -2.31
C ARG A 245 -4.34 4.82 -2.09
N THR A 246 -5.41 4.90 -2.86
CA THR A 246 -6.46 5.91 -2.74
C THR A 246 -7.58 5.39 -1.84
N ALA A 247 -7.51 5.77 -0.56
CA ALA A 247 -8.57 5.83 0.45
C ALA A 247 -9.90 5.06 0.19
N ALA A 248 -9.99 3.77 0.55
CA ALA A 248 -11.31 3.16 0.82
C ALA A 248 -11.33 1.92 1.73
N HIS A 249 -10.28 1.12 1.86
CA HIS A 249 -10.37 -0.13 2.63
C HIS A 249 -9.69 -0.13 4.01
N ASN A 250 -10.38 -0.75 4.96
CA ASN A 250 -9.98 -0.89 6.35
C ASN A 250 -8.91 -1.99 6.54
N VAL A 251 -8.05 -1.79 7.54
CA VAL A 251 -6.81 -2.54 7.83
C VAL A 251 -6.96 -4.06 7.64
N VAL A 252 -6.13 -4.67 6.78
CA VAL A 252 -6.05 -6.14 6.55
C VAL A 252 -4.75 -6.72 7.14
N SER A 253 -4.13 -6.06 8.13
CA SER A 253 -2.70 -6.20 8.51
C SER A 253 -1.76 -5.63 7.43
N TYR A 254 -0.78 -4.83 7.88
CA TYR A 254 0.12 -4.07 7.01
C TYR A 254 1.57 -4.53 7.09
N THR A 255 1.94 -5.41 8.04
CA THR A 255 3.35 -5.55 8.45
C THR A 255 3.97 -6.92 8.18
N LYS A 256 3.32 -7.71 7.30
CA LYS A 256 3.89 -8.71 6.37
C LYS A 256 2.82 -9.75 6.09
N ASN A 257 2.02 -9.45 5.08
CA ASN A 257 1.21 -10.40 4.34
C ASN A 257 1.02 -10.01 2.87
N LEU A 258 1.77 -9.02 2.37
CA LEU A 258 1.84 -8.76 0.94
C LEU A 258 2.76 -9.79 0.28
N HIS A 259 3.96 -10.06 0.80
CA HIS A 259 4.87 -11.01 0.15
C HIS A 259 4.37 -12.48 0.10
N ASN A 260 3.89 -13.03 1.23
CA ASN A 260 3.58 -14.47 1.34
C ASN A 260 2.20 -14.90 0.81
N ASN A 261 1.19 -14.02 0.83
CA ASN A 261 -0.14 -14.33 0.27
C ASN A 261 -0.25 -14.04 -1.22
N THR A 262 0.80 -13.47 -1.82
CA THR A 262 0.70 -12.86 -3.15
C THR A 262 1.93 -13.10 -4.01
N GLN A 263 2.53 -14.30 -3.93
CA GLN A 263 3.34 -14.83 -5.04
C GLN A 263 2.47 -14.93 -6.28
N ALA A 264 2.24 -13.79 -6.90
CA ALA A 264 1.78 -13.71 -8.24
C ALA A 264 2.95 -14.05 -9.12
N ASP A 265 3.16 -15.36 -9.28
CA ASP A 265 3.51 -15.86 -10.60
C ASP A 265 2.60 -15.15 -11.61
N TYR A 266 3.05 -14.87 -12.83
CA TYR A 266 2.17 -14.28 -13.84
C TYR A 266 0.89 -15.11 -14.05
N LYS A 267 0.92 -16.39 -13.63
CA LYS A 267 -0.21 -17.32 -13.52
C LYS A 267 -1.21 -16.99 -12.39
N ASP A 268 -0.85 -16.23 -11.36
CA ASP A 268 -1.74 -15.85 -10.24
C ASP A 268 -2.53 -14.55 -10.50
N LEU A 269 -2.36 -13.96 -11.69
CA LEU A 269 -3.39 -13.17 -12.37
C LEU A 269 -4.53 -14.07 -12.88
N GLU A 270 -4.51 -15.38 -12.61
CA GLU A 270 -5.67 -16.25 -12.66
C GLU A 270 -6.90 -15.49 -12.17
N ASN A 271 -7.96 -15.49 -12.98
CA ASN A 271 -9.25 -14.87 -12.71
C ASN A 271 -9.79 -15.35 -11.35
N ALA A 272 -9.38 -14.68 -10.27
CA ALA A 272 -9.68 -15.07 -8.91
C ALA A 272 -10.42 -13.94 -8.21
N THR A 273 -11.59 -14.26 -7.68
CA THR A 273 -12.38 -13.33 -6.87
C THR A 273 -11.79 -13.32 -5.46
N ARG A 274 -11.36 -12.14 -5.01
CA ARG A 274 -10.89 -11.91 -3.64
C ARG A 274 -11.94 -11.10 -2.92
N THR A 275 -12.41 -11.59 -1.78
CA THR A 275 -13.50 -10.95 -1.03
C THR A 275 -13.05 -10.71 0.41
N PHE A 276 -13.26 -9.49 0.88
CA PHE A 276 -13.12 -9.11 2.28
C PHE A 276 -14.51 -8.80 2.84
N SER A 277 -14.91 -9.54 3.88
CA SER A 277 -16.20 -9.36 4.54
C SER A 277 -15.99 -8.85 5.96
N TYR A 278 -16.42 -7.64 6.26
CA TYR A 278 -16.22 -7.01 7.57
C TYR A 278 -17.45 -7.16 8.47
N GLN A 279 -17.22 -7.43 9.75
CA GLN A 279 -18.18 -7.19 10.82
C GLN A 279 -17.80 -5.91 11.55
N TRP A 280 -18.81 -5.15 11.97
CA TRP A 280 -18.63 -3.80 12.51
C TRP A 280 -19.16 -3.70 13.93
N ASN A 281 -18.51 -2.88 14.74
CA ASN A 281 -19.04 -2.41 16.01
C ASN A 281 -20.10 -1.32 15.77
N SER A 282 -20.89 -1.00 16.81
CA SER A 282 -21.94 0.04 16.76
C SER A 282 -21.39 1.44 16.46
N ASN A 283 -20.11 1.68 16.75
CA ASN A 283 -19.40 2.93 16.47
C ASN A 283 -18.71 2.95 15.09
N ASN A 284 -19.07 2.04 14.17
CA ASN A 284 -18.48 1.89 12.83
C ASN A 284 -16.97 1.55 12.79
N THR A 285 -16.36 1.10 13.90
CA THR A 285 -15.01 0.49 13.83
C THR A 285 -15.13 -0.99 13.44
N PRO A 286 -14.20 -1.56 12.64
CA PRO A 286 -14.25 -2.98 12.30
C PRO A 286 -14.00 -3.83 13.54
N LYS A 287 -14.84 -4.84 13.73
CA LYS A 287 -14.75 -5.85 14.79
C LYS A 287 -13.95 -7.05 14.33
N SER A 288 -14.21 -7.51 13.12
CA SER A 288 -13.49 -8.60 12.45
C SER A 288 -13.62 -8.48 10.94
N ALA A 289 -12.76 -9.20 10.22
CA ALA A 289 -12.86 -9.36 8.78
C ALA A 289 -12.56 -10.80 8.36
N GLU A 290 -13.19 -11.27 7.30
CA GLU A 290 -12.89 -12.53 6.64
C GLU A 290 -12.33 -12.28 5.25
N TYR A 291 -11.21 -12.93 4.93
CA TYR A 291 -10.63 -12.95 3.59
C TYR A 291 -10.89 -14.30 2.91
N LYS A 292 -11.44 -14.24 1.68
CA LYS A 292 -11.66 -15.39 0.80
C LYS A 292 -10.97 -15.20 -0.56
N LYS A 293 -10.41 -16.29 -1.10
CA LYS A 293 -9.98 -16.41 -2.51
C LYS A 293 -10.85 -17.47 -3.18
N ASN A 294 -11.59 -17.11 -4.23
CA ASN A 294 -12.54 -17.99 -4.92
C ASN A 294 -13.54 -18.65 -3.98
N ASN A 295 -14.12 -17.87 -3.06
CA ASN A 295 -14.99 -18.30 -1.97
C ASN A 295 -14.36 -19.23 -0.92
N ALA A 296 -13.15 -19.71 -1.12
CA ALA A 296 -12.42 -20.47 -0.11
C ALA A 296 -11.88 -19.53 0.98
N HIS A 297 -12.14 -19.87 2.24
CA HIS A 297 -11.61 -19.15 3.39
C HIS A 297 -10.08 -19.16 3.38
N LYS A 298 -9.47 -18.01 3.66
CA LYS A 298 -8.01 -17.85 3.71
C LYS A 298 -7.53 -17.28 5.03
N ALA A 299 -8.18 -16.22 5.52
CA ALA A 299 -7.80 -15.63 6.79
C ALA A 299 -8.99 -15.02 7.52
N THR A 300 -8.86 -14.95 8.84
CA THR A 300 -9.72 -14.15 9.72
C THR A 300 -8.88 -13.08 10.40
N TYR A 301 -9.43 -11.87 10.48
CA TYR A 301 -8.86 -10.74 11.21
C TYR A 301 -9.76 -10.40 12.38
N THR A 302 -9.18 -10.17 13.55
CA THR A 302 -9.87 -9.66 14.74
C THR A 302 -9.19 -8.38 15.22
N TYR A 303 -10.00 -7.36 15.55
CA TYR A 303 -9.51 -6.05 15.98
C TYR A 303 -9.95 -5.77 17.42
N THR A 304 -9.00 -5.40 18.27
CA THR A 304 -9.24 -5.03 19.67
C THR A 304 -8.81 -3.58 19.89
N TYR A 305 -9.69 -2.78 20.53
CA TYR A 305 -9.55 -1.33 20.72
C TYR A 305 -9.15 -0.95 22.15
#